data_AF-A0A2J7VCK7-F1
#
_entry.id   AF-A0A2J7VCK7-F1
#
_cell.length_a   1.000
_cell.length_b   1.000
_cell.length_c   1.000
_cell.angle_alpha   90.00
_cell.angle_beta   90.00
_cell.angle_gamma   90.00
#
_symmetry.space_group_name_H-M   'P 1'
#
loop_
_entity.id
_entity.type
_entity.pdbx_description
1 polymer ?
#
loop_
_entity_poly.entity_id
_entity_poly.type
_entity_poly.pdbx_seq_one_letter_code
_entity_poly.pdbx_strand_id
1 'polypeptide(L)'
;MMDDMDKMEKKGGMGDGMMKGNMPSDGPMPSTNSSGSMQDPMAAPSSSDMMGRMRGSMPARRGMGNMAPSASLPGFPGASHLYHVGATGFFLDHPQHITLSTEQQTALNRIKEKTLLDRTSSDRRLEDAEQELWMLTAADTPDAAKIEAKVRAIEKLRGDQRVAFIRAVGEAAKVLTSDQQKALLGTKPSGPSPATGKPAQTPAMPAPMKME
;
A
#
# COMPACT_ATOMS: atom_id res chain seq x y z
N MET A 1 -36.39 -13.05 -56.40
CA MET A 1 -34.92 -13.15 -56.50
C MET A 1 -34.35 -12.45 -55.24
N MET A 2 -34.40 -12.92 -53.98
CA MET A 2 -34.44 -14.27 -53.38
C MET A 2 -33.59 -15.25 -54.15
N ASP A 3 -32.31 -15.32 -53.79
CA ASP A 3 -31.44 -16.51 -53.81
C ASP A 3 -30.02 -16.02 -53.46
N ASP A 4 -29.58 -16.28 -52.23
CA ASP A 4 -28.17 -16.54 -51.83
C ASP A 4 -28.04 -16.57 -50.30
N MET A 5 -28.88 -17.39 -49.67
CA MET A 5 -28.75 -17.83 -48.29
C MET A 5 -29.00 -19.34 -48.29
N ASP A 6 -28.02 -20.14 -48.75
CA ASP A 6 -27.87 -21.55 -48.37
C ASP A 6 -26.69 -22.21 -49.10
N LYS A 7 -25.56 -22.38 -48.40
CA LYS A 7 -24.67 -23.54 -48.51
C LYS A 7 -23.40 -23.29 -47.70
N MET A 8 -23.36 -23.83 -46.49
CA MET A 8 -22.27 -24.69 -46.02
C MET A 8 -22.63 -25.24 -44.63
N GLU A 9 -23.52 -26.22 -44.64
CA GLU A 9 -23.65 -27.20 -43.57
C GLU A 9 -22.56 -28.28 -43.69
N LYS A 10 -22.14 -28.78 -42.51
CA LYS A 10 -21.71 -30.16 -42.20
C LYS A 10 -20.34 -30.66 -42.65
N LYS A 11 -19.49 -30.90 -41.64
CA LYS A 11 -18.99 -32.25 -41.23
C LYS A 11 -18.13 -32.07 -39.96
N GLY A 12 -18.62 -32.47 -38.78
CA GLY A 12 -18.28 -33.74 -38.11
C GLY A 12 -17.35 -33.40 -36.92
N GLY A 13 -17.60 -33.71 -35.65
CA GLY A 13 -18.19 -34.92 -35.07
C GLY A 13 -17.06 -35.86 -34.65
N MET A 14 -16.93 -36.14 -33.34
CA MET A 14 -15.93 -36.98 -32.60
C MET A 14 -14.82 -36.15 -31.90
N GLY A 15 -14.51 -36.34 -30.61
CA GLY A 15 -14.94 -37.39 -29.69
C GLY A 15 -14.56 -37.11 -28.23
N ASP A 16 -15.25 -37.85 -27.36
CA ASP A 16 -14.97 -38.10 -25.95
C ASP A 16 -13.49 -38.41 -25.68
N GLY A 17 -12.98 -37.87 -24.58
CA GLY A 17 -11.60 -38.09 -24.13
C GLY A 17 -11.39 -37.69 -22.69
N MET A 18 -12.03 -38.42 -21.77
CA MET A 18 -11.72 -38.40 -20.34
C MET A 18 -10.24 -38.77 -20.11
N MET A 19 -9.39 -37.80 -19.78
CA MET A 19 -8.04 -38.03 -19.26
C MET A 19 -8.08 -37.93 -17.73
N LYS A 20 -8.41 -39.06 -17.11
CA LYS A 20 -8.29 -39.33 -15.68
C LYS A 20 -6.83 -39.67 -15.40
N GLY A 21 -6.02 -38.64 -15.15
CA GLY A 21 -4.59 -38.77 -14.79
C GLY A 21 -4.42 -39.14 -13.33
N ASN A 22 -4.23 -40.43 -13.09
CA ASN A 22 -4.03 -41.09 -11.81
C ASN A 22 -2.67 -40.69 -11.19
N MET A 23 -2.68 -40.02 -10.03
CA MET A 23 -1.50 -39.84 -9.17
C MET A 23 -1.26 -41.12 -8.36
N PRO A 24 -0.07 -41.74 -8.40
CA PRO A 24 0.38 -42.63 -7.33
C PRO A 24 1.17 -41.84 -6.27
N SER A 25 0.60 -41.78 -5.07
CA SER A 25 1.36 -41.66 -3.82
C SER A 25 2.11 -42.97 -3.54
N ASP A 26 3.10 -42.87 -2.66
CA ASP A 26 3.77 -43.95 -1.91
C ASP A 26 5.06 -44.54 -2.50
N GLY A 27 6.17 -44.08 -1.94
CA GLY A 27 7.47 -44.74 -1.97
C GLY A 27 8.42 -44.10 -0.94
N PRO A 28 8.84 -44.80 0.13
CA PRO A 28 9.71 -44.25 1.17
C PRO A 28 11.16 -44.16 0.70
N MET A 29 11.83 -43.04 1.02
CA MET A 29 13.27 -42.87 0.79
C MET A 29 14.09 -43.80 1.69
N PRO A 30 15.14 -44.47 1.18
CA PRO A 30 16.04 -45.27 1.99
C PRO A 30 17.01 -44.42 2.80
N SER A 31 17.14 -44.80 4.07
CA SER A 31 18.15 -44.39 5.04
C SER A 31 19.55 -44.80 4.58
N THR A 32 20.49 -43.84 4.55
CA THR A 32 21.92 -44.12 4.47
C THR A 32 22.58 -43.63 5.75
N ASN A 33 22.84 -44.59 6.63
CA ASN A 33 23.65 -44.47 7.82
C ASN A 33 25.13 -44.64 7.40
N SER A 34 25.95 -43.59 7.50
CA SER A 34 27.41 -43.73 7.47
C SER A 34 28.04 -42.89 8.55
N SER A 35 28.50 -43.62 9.56
CA SER A 35 29.43 -43.27 10.61
C SER A 35 30.71 -42.61 10.09
N GLY A 36 31.10 -41.50 10.71
CA GLY A 36 32.38 -40.84 10.49
C GLY A 36 32.74 -39.96 11.68
N SER A 37 33.15 -40.60 12.77
CA SER A 37 33.69 -39.99 13.99
C SER A 37 35.06 -39.34 13.73
N MET A 38 35.19 -38.05 14.03
CA MET A 38 36.46 -37.42 14.40
C MET A 38 36.25 -36.47 15.58
N GLN A 39 37.13 -36.64 16.56
CA GLN A 39 37.14 -36.04 17.89
C GLN A 39 37.85 -34.67 17.91
N ASP A 40 37.23 -33.71 18.63
CA ASP A 40 37.80 -32.70 19.54
C ASP A 40 38.74 -31.57 19.02
N PRO A 41 38.95 -30.45 19.76
CA PRO A 41 38.04 -29.68 20.64
C PRO A 41 38.22 -28.13 20.47
N MET A 42 37.17 -27.38 20.14
CA MET A 42 37.13 -25.93 20.37
C MET A 42 35.70 -25.53 20.73
N ALA A 43 35.40 -25.52 22.03
CA ALA A 43 34.14 -25.04 22.56
C ALA A 43 34.03 -23.52 22.35
N ALA A 44 33.47 -23.11 21.22
CA ALA A 44 32.93 -21.77 21.03
C ALA A 44 31.67 -21.64 21.91
N PRO A 45 31.54 -20.57 22.72
CA PRO A 45 30.33 -20.37 23.51
C PRO A 45 29.12 -20.23 22.59
N SER A 46 28.10 -21.04 22.86
CA SER A 46 26.84 -21.05 22.11
C SER A 46 26.15 -19.68 22.22
N SER A 47 25.61 -19.21 21.10
CA SER A 47 24.75 -18.02 20.98
C SER A 47 23.48 -18.08 21.86
N SER A 48 23.19 -19.24 22.46
CA SER A 48 22.11 -19.47 23.41
C SER A 48 22.34 -18.78 24.76
N ASP A 49 23.59 -18.73 25.25
CA ASP A 49 23.90 -18.24 26.60
C ASP A 49 23.93 -16.70 26.69
N MET A 50 24.15 -16.01 25.56
CA MET A 50 24.00 -14.55 25.49
C MET A 50 22.52 -14.11 25.42
N MET A 51 21.61 -14.93 24.88
CA MET A 51 20.17 -14.61 24.88
C MET A 51 19.54 -14.75 26.28
N GLY A 52 20.09 -15.60 27.15
CA GLY A 52 19.61 -15.75 28.53
C GLY A 52 19.85 -14.52 29.40
N ARG A 53 20.96 -13.79 29.19
CA ARG A 53 21.30 -12.59 29.97
C ARG A 53 20.66 -11.30 29.46
N MET A 54 20.12 -11.28 28.24
CA MET A 54 19.44 -10.10 27.68
C MET A 54 17.93 -10.09 27.94
N ARG A 55 17.39 -11.20 28.47
CA ARG A 55 15.96 -11.37 28.81
C ARG A 55 15.56 -10.80 30.18
N GLY A 56 16.51 -10.19 30.92
CA GLY A 56 16.30 -9.63 32.25
C GLY A 56 16.16 -8.11 32.33
N SER A 57 16.31 -7.38 31.21
CA SER A 57 16.44 -5.91 31.24
C SER A 57 15.54 -5.14 30.26
N MET A 58 14.48 -5.74 29.73
CA MET A 58 13.48 -4.99 28.97
C MET A 58 12.26 -4.65 29.85
N PRO A 59 12.05 -3.37 30.23
CA PRO A 59 10.78 -2.97 30.80
C PRO A 59 9.66 -3.27 29.79
N ALA A 60 8.61 -3.90 30.28
CA ALA A 60 7.44 -4.31 29.52
C ALA A 60 6.88 -3.13 28.71
N ARG A 61 7.03 -3.17 27.38
CA ARG A 61 6.28 -2.32 26.45
C ARG A 61 4.84 -2.81 26.39
N ARG A 62 4.09 -2.47 27.43
CA ARG A 62 2.63 -2.56 27.47
C ARG A 62 2.09 -1.33 26.74
N GLY A 63 1.42 -1.53 25.61
CA GLY A 63 0.73 -0.46 24.89
C GLY A 63 1.19 -0.29 23.44
N MET A 64 0.97 -1.31 22.61
CA MET A 64 0.90 -1.13 21.16
C MET A 64 -0.59 -1.08 20.76
N GLY A 65 -1.33 -0.13 21.34
CA GLY A 65 -2.63 0.27 20.82
C GLY A 65 -2.38 1.09 19.56
N ASN A 66 -3.01 0.70 18.45
CA ASN A 66 -3.13 1.47 17.21
C ASN A 66 -1.94 2.39 16.88
N MET A 67 -0.87 1.82 16.31
CA MET A 67 -0.05 2.62 15.41
C MET A 67 -0.84 2.81 14.11
N ALA A 68 -1.83 3.70 14.14
CA ALA A 68 -2.23 4.39 12.92
C ALA A 68 -0.95 5.04 12.36
N PRO A 69 -0.67 4.93 11.05
CA PRO A 69 0.43 5.68 10.47
C PRO A 69 0.06 7.16 10.54
N SER A 70 0.47 7.84 11.60
CA SER A 70 0.41 9.30 11.67
C SER A 70 1.29 9.83 10.55
N ALA A 71 0.66 10.35 9.48
CA ALA A 71 1.31 11.00 8.35
C ALA A 71 1.94 12.37 8.73
N SER A 72 2.38 12.53 9.97
CA SER A 72 3.12 13.69 10.44
C SER A 72 4.58 13.51 10.05
N LEU A 73 4.97 14.14 8.94
CA LEU A 73 6.38 14.27 8.57
C LEU A 73 7.16 14.99 9.69
N PRO A 74 8.45 14.66 9.89
CA PRO A 74 9.32 15.41 10.79
C PRO A 74 9.31 16.89 10.41
N GLY A 75 8.77 17.75 11.29
CA GLY A 75 8.70 19.20 11.11
C GLY A 75 7.29 19.81 11.13
N PHE A 76 6.22 19.02 10.93
CA PHE A 76 4.83 19.52 11.04
C PHE A 76 3.88 18.45 11.60
N PRO A 77 3.52 18.53 12.89
CA PRO A 77 2.42 17.75 13.44
C PRO A 77 1.11 18.14 12.73
N GLY A 78 0.49 17.21 12.00
CA GLY A 78 -0.87 17.38 11.46
C GLY A 78 -1.01 17.88 10.01
N ALA A 79 0.07 18.23 9.30
CA ALA A 79 -0.02 18.66 7.90
C ALA A 79 0.14 17.46 6.93
N SER A 80 -0.96 16.78 6.61
CA SER A 80 -0.97 15.80 5.52
C SER A 80 -1.03 16.54 4.17
N HIS A 81 -0.19 16.17 3.21
CA HIS A 81 -0.25 16.77 1.87
C HIS A 81 -1.48 16.26 1.11
N LEU A 82 -2.12 17.13 0.32
CA LEU A 82 -3.37 16.82 -0.39
C LEU A 82 -3.29 15.54 -1.25
N TYR A 83 -2.14 15.29 -1.91
CA TYR A 83 -1.92 14.08 -2.70
C TYR A 83 -1.85 12.80 -1.85
N HIS A 84 -1.34 12.87 -0.62
CA HIS A 84 -1.32 11.73 0.29
C HIS A 84 -2.70 11.47 0.89
N VAL A 85 -3.43 12.54 1.25
CA VAL A 85 -4.81 12.46 1.72
C VAL A 85 -5.71 11.79 0.68
N GLY A 86 -5.57 12.16 -0.59
CA GLY A 86 -6.38 11.59 -1.67
C GLY A 86 -5.99 10.19 -2.12
N ALA A 87 -4.83 9.67 -1.71
CA ALA A 87 -4.28 8.42 -2.26
C ALA A 87 -5.06 7.15 -1.87
N THR A 88 -5.78 7.16 -0.75
CA THR A 88 -6.50 5.96 -0.26
C THR A 88 -7.89 5.83 -0.88
N GLY A 89 -8.63 6.93 -0.96
CA GLY A 89 -10.03 6.91 -1.36
C GLY A 89 -10.44 8.00 -2.34
N PHE A 90 -9.50 8.76 -2.92
CA PHE A 90 -9.81 9.96 -3.72
C PHE A 90 -10.72 10.92 -2.94
N PHE A 91 -10.42 11.13 -1.66
CA PHE A 91 -11.15 11.99 -0.70
C PHE A 91 -12.54 11.49 -0.29
N LEU A 92 -13.05 10.40 -0.88
CA LEU A 92 -14.35 9.81 -0.53
C LEU A 92 -14.38 9.22 0.90
N ASP A 93 -13.22 8.92 1.44
CA ASP A 93 -12.97 8.37 2.78
C ASP A 93 -12.78 9.46 3.86
N HIS A 94 -13.02 10.74 3.53
CA HIS A 94 -12.85 11.87 4.45
C HIS A 94 -14.15 12.62 4.80
N PRO A 95 -15.30 11.94 5.06
CA PRO A 95 -16.58 12.62 5.32
C PRO A 95 -16.59 13.41 6.64
N GLN A 96 -15.66 13.13 7.57
CA GLN A 96 -15.52 13.88 8.82
C GLN A 96 -14.82 15.24 8.64
N HIS A 97 -14.09 15.42 7.54
CA HIS A 97 -13.30 16.62 7.28
C HIS A 97 -13.94 17.53 6.23
N ILE A 98 -14.64 16.94 5.25
CA ILE A 98 -15.31 17.67 4.18
C ILE A 98 -16.70 17.09 3.90
N THR A 99 -17.63 17.97 3.56
CA THR A 99 -18.93 17.59 3.00
C THR A 99 -18.86 17.68 1.48
N LEU A 100 -19.09 16.57 0.79
CA LEU A 100 -19.13 16.51 -0.68
C LEU A 100 -20.55 16.73 -1.19
N SER A 101 -20.71 17.46 -2.30
CA SER A 101 -21.97 17.46 -3.03
C SER A 101 -22.17 16.13 -3.77
N THR A 102 -23.41 15.83 -4.16
CA THR A 102 -23.72 14.63 -4.98
C THR A 102 -22.93 14.60 -6.28
N GLU A 103 -22.73 15.76 -6.92
CA GLU A 103 -21.94 15.90 -8.15
C GLU A 103 -20.46 15.60 -7.89
N GLN A 104 -19.89 16.13 -6.81
CA GLN A 104 -18.50 15.86 -6.42
C GLN A 104 -18.31 14.38 -6.11
N GLN A 105 -19.21 13.77 -5.34
CA GLN A 105 -19.13 12.35 -5.00
C GLN A 105 -19.19 11.47 -6.26
N THR A 106 -20.06 11.82 -7.21
CA THR A 106 -20.17 11.10 -8.50
C THR A 106 -18.88 11.24 -9.32
N ALA A 107 -18.32 12.45 -9.42
CA ALA A 107 -17.08 12.70 -10.15
C ALA A 107 -15.88 11.96 -9.52
N LEU A 108 -15.75 12.00 -8.20
CA LEU A 108 -14.69 11.32 -7.46
C LEU A 108 -14.78 9.80 -7.60
N ASN A 109 -15.99 9.22 -7.51
CA ASN A 109 -16.19 7.78 -7.76
C ASN A 109 -15.77 7.40 -9.19
N ARG A 110 -16.13 8.20 -10.19
CA ARG A 110 -15.72 7.97 -11.58
C ARG A 110 -14.20 7.97 -11.76
N ILE A 111 -13.51 8.93 -11.13
CA ILE A 111 -12.04 8.99 -11.16
C ILE A 111 -11.44 7.75 -10.48
N LYS A 112 -11.97 7.37 -9.31
CA LYS A 112 -11.53 6.18 -8.58
C LYS A 112 -11.71 4.90 -9.40
N GLU A 113 -12.91 4.66 -9.92
CA GLU A 113 -13.23 3.47 -10.74
C GLU A 113 -12.33 3.39 -11.97
N LYS A 114 -12.21 4.48 -12.72
CA LYS A 114 -11.31 4.54 -13.88
C LYS A 114 -9.87 4.22 -13.49
N THR A 115 -9.37 4.81 -12.40
CA THR A 115 -8.00 4.60 -11.96
C THR A 115 -7.76 3.15 -11.52
N LEU A 116 -8.73 2.50 -10.87
CA LEU A 116 -8.63 1.08 -10.49
C LEU A 116 -8.63 0.16 -11.72
N LEU A 117 -9.44 0.47 -12.74
CA LEU A 117 -9.44 -0.25 -14.01
C LEU A 117 -8.10 -0.07 -14.75
N ASP A 118 -7.61 1.17 -14.86
CA ASP A 118 -6.33 1.48 -15.49
C ASP A 118 -5.16 0.81 -14.76
N ARG A 119 -5.23 0.75 -13.42
CA ARG A 119 -4.25 0.05 -12.58
C ARG A 119 -4.24 -1.44 -12.87
N THR A 120 -5.41 -2.09 -12.86
CA THR A 120 -5.54 -3.53 -13.14
C THR A 120 -5.04 -3.86 -14.56
N SER A 121 -5.32 -3.00 -15.53
CA SER A 121 -4.82 -3.15 -16.91
C SER A 121 -3.29 -3.02 -16.96
N SER A 122 -2.71 -2.08 -16.21
CA SER A 122 -1.27 -1.90 -16.11
C SER A 122 -0.58 -3.05 -15.37
N ASP A 123 -1.20 -3.60 -14.33
CA ASP A 123 -0.69 -4.75 -13.57
C ASP A 123 -0.57 -5.98 -14.48
N ARG A 124 -1.60 -6.27 -15.30
CA ARG A 124 -1.52 -7.35 -16.30
C ARG A 124 -0.37 -7.15 -17.30
N ARG A 125 -0.20 -5.92 -17.81
CA ARG A 125 0.92 -5.62 -18.73
C ARG A 125 2.28 -5.79 -18.07
N LEU A 126 2.39 -5.50 -16.78
CA LEU A 126 3.61 -5.75 -16.01
C LEU A 126 3.86 -7.26 -15.87
N GLU A 127 2.84 -8.03 -15.48
CA GLU A 127 2.94 -9.50 -15.38
C GLU A 127 3.35 -10.14 -16.71
N ASP A 128 2.72 -9.73 -17.82
CA ASP A 128 3.08 -10.20 -19.17
C ASP A 128 4.54 -9.87 -19.50
N ALA A 129 4.99 -8.64 -19.20
CA ALA A 129 6.37 -8.23 -19.46
C ALA A 129 7.39 -8.97 -18.59
N GLU A 130 7.07 -9.26 -17.33
CA GLU A 130 7.91 -10.07 -16.43
C GLU A 130 7.99 -11.53 -16.91
N GLN A 131 6.88 -12.09 -17.39
CA GLN A 131 6.88 -13.43 -17.99
C GLN A 131 7.75 -13.48 -19.25
N GLU A 132 7.70 -12.46 -20.10
CA GLU A 132 8.60 -12.34 -21.26
C GLU A 132 10.07 -12.23 -20.82
N LEU A 133 10.37 -11.50 -19.74
CA LEU A 133 11.71 -11.44 -19.17
C LEU A 133 12.19 -12.83 -18.73
N TRP A 134 11.34 -13.60 -18.05
CA TRP A 134 11.67 -14.97 -17.64
C TRP A 134 12.01 -15.86 -18.84
N MET A 135 11.23 -15.77 -19.93
CA MET A 135 11.54 -16.52 -21.15
C MET A 135 12.87 -16.12 -21.77
N LEU A 136 13.20 -14.83 -21.81
CA LEU A 136 14.48 -14.34 -22.34
C LEU A 136 15.68 -14.86 -21.54
N THR A 137 15.54 -14.95 -20.21
CA THR A 137 16.59 -15.46 -19.31
C THR A 137 16.70 -16.99 -19.32
N ALA A 138 15.64 -17.70 -19.74
CA ALA A 138 15.59 -19.16 -19.81
C ALA A 138 16.05 -19.72 -21.16
N ALA A 139 16.37 -18.87 -22.13
CA ALA A 139 16.86 -19.28 -23.45
C ALA A 139 18.22 -19.98 -23.35
N ASP A 140 18.50 -20.93 -24.26
CA ASP A 140 19.77 -21.69 -24.32
C ASP A 140 20.99 -20.76 -24.41
N THR A 141 20.86 -19.66 -25.15
CA THR A 141 21.83 -18.56 -25.22
C THR A 141 21.14 -17.24 -24.91
N PRO A 142 21.12 -16.79 -23.65
CA PRO A 142 20.46 -15.54 -23.26
C PRO A 142 21.10 -14.33 -23.95
N ASP A 143 20.25 -13.48 -24.54
CA ASP A 143 20.65 -12.25 -25.22
C ASP A 143 20.60 -11.08 -24.23
N ALA A 144 21.78 -10.66 -23.77
CA ALA A 144 21.91 -9.60 -22.76
C ALA A 144 21.25 -8.27 -23.18
N ALA A 145 21.30 -7.91 -24.47
CA ALA A 145 20.71 -6.67 -24.95
C ALA A 145 19.18 -6.71 -24.90
N LYS A 146 18.57 -7.86 -25.24
CA LYS A 146 17.12 -8.05 -25.13
C LYS A 146 16.64 -8.08 -23.68
N ILE A 147 17.40 -8.72 -22.80
CA ILE A 147 17.12 -8.75 -21.35
C ILE A 147 17.15 -7.32 -20.80
N GLU A 148 18.20 -6.55 -21.08
CA GLU A 148 18.30 -5.16 -20.62
C GLU A 148 17.16 -4.29 -21.17
N ALA A 149 16.84 -4.42 -22.45
CA ALA A 149 15.73 -3.71 -23.07
C ALA A 149 14.39 -4.05 -22.39
N LYS A 150 14.15 -5.33 -22.06
CA LYS A 150 12.95 -5.77 -21.37
C LYS A 150 12.85 -5.22 -19.95
N VAL A 151 13.94 -5.27 -19.19
CA VAL A 151 14.01 -4.68 -17.83
C VAL A 151 13.69 -3.19 -17.87
N ARG A 152 14.27 -2.43 -18.81
CA ARG A 152 13.96 -1.00 -18.98
C ARG A 152 12.49 -0.76 -19.33
N ALA A 153 11.89 -1.63 -20.15
CA ALA A 153 10.47 -1.53 -20.49
C ALA A 153 9.56 -1.79 -19.28
N ILE A 154 9.88 -2.78 -18.45
CA ILE A 154 9.16 -3.06 -17.19
C ILE A 154 9.24 -1.85 -16.25
N GLU A 155 10.43 -1.31 -16.03
CA GLU A 155 10.60 -0.14 -15.15
C GLU A 155 9.87 1.10 -15.68
N LYS A 156 9.82 1.28 -17.00
CA LYS A 156 8.99 2.32 -17.61
C LYS A 156 7.50 2.10 -17.30
N LEU A 157 6.97 0.89 -17.46
CA LEU A 157 5.57 0.58 -17.14
C LEU A 157 5.25 0.88 -15.67
N ARG A 158 6.14 0.50 -14.74
CA ARG A 158 5.99 0.81 -13.30
C ARG A 158 6.00 2.31 -13.04
N GLY A 159 6.92 3.04 -13.67
CA GLY A 159 6.99 4.49 -13.58
C GLY A 159 5.73 5.18 -14.10
N ASP A 160 5.28 4.79 -15.30
CA ASP A 160 4.08 5.32 -15.94
C ASP A 160 2.83 5.07 -15.10
N GLN A 161 2.69 3.87 -14.50
CA GLN A 161 1.60 3.54 -13.58
C GLN A 161 1.58 4.47 -12.36
N ARG A 162 2.74 4.72 -11.73
CA ARG A 162 2.84 5.63 -10.57
C ARG A 162 2.48 7.06 -10.95
N VAL A 163 2.99 7.55 -12.09
CA VAL A 163 2.69 8.88 -12.59
C VAL A 163 1.20 9.03 -12.92
N ALA A 164 0.59 8.03 -13.55
CA ALA A 164 -0.83 8.02 -13.86
C ALA A 164 -1.68 8.09 -12.58
N PHE A 165 -1.33 7.32 -11.55
CA PHE A 165 -2.01 7.36 -10.26
C PHE A 165 -1.90 8.74 -9.58
N ILE A 166 -0.69 9.33 -9.53
CA ILE A 166 -0.47 10.68 -8.98
C ILE A 166 -1.33 11.71 -9.71
N ARG A 167 -1.36 11.65 -11.06
CA ARG A 167 -2.20 12.54 -11.87
C ARG A 167 -3.68 12.36 -11.54
N ALA A 168 -4.17 11.13 -11.41
CA ALA A 168 -5.56 10.88 -11.06
C ALA A 168 -5.94 11.46 -9.70
N VAL A 169 -5.07 11.34 -8.69
CA VAL A 169 -5.29 11.99 -7.38
C VAL A 169 -5.30 13.51 -7.51
N GLY A 170 -4.42 14.06 -8.34
CA GLY A 170 -4.42 15.49 -8.68
C GLY A 170 -5.71 15.95 -9.37
N GLU A 171 -6.25 15.18 -10.30
CA GLU A 171 -7.55 15.48 -10.93
C GLU A 171 -8.70 15.39 -9.92
N ALA A 172 -8.69 14.42 -9.01
CA ALA A 172 -9.68 14.34 -7.94
C ALA A 172 -9.60 15.56 -7.00
N ALA A 173 -8.40 16.06 -6.72
CA ALA A 173 -8.23 17.26 -5.90
C ALA A 173 -8.90 18.49 -6.55
N LYS A 174 -8.90 18.59 -7.89
CA LYS A 174 -9.56 19.68 -8.63
C LYS A 174 -11.09 19.64 -8.57
N VAL A 175 -11.69 18.51 -8.23
CA VAL A 175 -13.14 18.39 -8.01
C VAL A 175 -13.56 19.08 -6.70
N LEU A 176 -12.63 19.19 -5.74
CA LEU A 176 -12.87 19.85 -4.46
C LEU A 176 -12.80 21.38 -4.60
N THR A 177 -13.55 22.07 -3.75
CA THR A 177 -13.42 23.53 -3.58
C THR A 177 -12.15 23.88 -2.82
N SER A 178 -11.71 25.14 -2.92
CA SER A 178 -10.54 25.63 -2.17
C SER A 178 -10.69 25.43 -0.65
N ASP A 179 -11.90 25.60 -0.12
CA ASP A 179 -12.14 25.44 1.32
C ASP A 179 -12.11 23.97 1.75
N GLN A 180 -12.63 23.06 0.93
CA GLN A 180 -12.50 21.61 1.15
C GLN A 180 -11.03 21.19 1.14
N GLN A 181 -10.22 21.70 0.19
CA GLN A 181 -8.78 21.40 0.13
C GLN A 181 -8.05 21.90 1.39
N LYS A 182 -8.33 23.14 1.85
CA LYS A 182 -7.73 23.68 3.09
C LYS A 182 -8.13 22.88 4.33
N ALA A 183 -9.40 22.47 4.42
CA ALA A 183 -9.89 21.63 5.51
C ALA A 183 -9.12 20.30 5.60
N LEU A 184 -8.82 19.68 4.46
CA LEU A 184 -8.04 18.44 4.39
C LEU A 184 -6.55 18.62 4.73
N LEU A 185 -5.98 19.80 4.49
CA LEU A 185 -4.58 20.11 4.84
C LEU A 185 -4.40 20.41 6.34
N GLY A 186 -5.47 20.38 7.13
CA GLY A 186 -5.43 20.80 8.53
C GLY A 186 -5.20 22.30 8.71
N THR A 187 -5.26 23.10 7.63
CA THR A 187 -5.14 24.56 7.67
C THR A 187 -6.50 25.21 7.91
N LYS A 188 -7.21 24.77 8.96
CA LYS A 188 -8.19 25.67 9.57
C LYS A 188 -7.39 26.80 10.22
N PRO A 189 -7.77 28.09 10.05
CA PRO A 189 -7.17 29.13 10.87
C PRO A 189 -7.34 28.70 12.31
N SER A 190 -6.22 28.57 13.02
CA SER A 190 -6.25 28.53 14.47
C SER A 190 -7.08 29.73 14.90
N GLY A 191 -8.31 29.46 15.34
CA GLY A 191 -9.06 30.44 16.13
C GLY A 191 -8.14 30.92 17.25
N PRO A 192 -8.29 32.18 17.71
CA PRO A 192 -7.37 32.77 18.67
C PRO A 192 -7.13 31.79 19.80
N SER A 193 -5.87 31.35 19.91
CA SER A 193 -5.39 30.56 21.04
C SER A 193 -5.93 31.25 22.30
N PRO A 194 -6.59 30.54 23.24
CA PRO A 194 -7.07 31.17 24.43
C PRO A 194 -5.86 31.81 25.10
N ALA A 195 -5.82 33.14 25.03
CA ALA A 195 -4.81 33.95 25.66
C ALA A 195 -4.72 33.43 27.09
N THR A 196 -3.52 32.99 27.47
CA THR A 196 -3.16 32.57 28.81
C THR A 196 -3.71 33.63 29.75
N GLY A 197 -4.84 33.32 30.39
CA GLY A 197 -5.51 34.20 31.31
C GLY A 197 -4.55 34.45 32.45
N LYS A 198 -3.93 35.63 32.44
CA LYS A 198 -3.25 36.18 33.61
C LYS A 198 -4.30 36.21 34.73
N PRO A 199 -4.07 35.55 35.89
CA PRO A 199 -5.06 35.60 36.96
C PRO A 199 -5.25 37.06 37.39
N ALA A 200 -6.51 37.49 37.38
CA ALA A 200 -6.93 38.79 37.87
C ALA A 200 -6.50 38.91 39.34
N GLN A 201 -5.67 39.91 39.62
CA GLN A 201 -5.39 40.34 40.98
C GLN A 201 -6.70 40.82 41.60
N THR A 202 -7.08 40.20 42.71
CA THR A 202 -8.14 40.66 43.61
C THR A 202 -7.84 42.08 44.09
N PRO A 203 -8.81 43.02 44.07
CA PRO A 203 -8.62 44.33 44.67
C PRO A 203 -8.54 44.21 46.20
N ALA A 204 -7.52 44.82 46.78
CA ALA A 204 -7.35 44.93 48.23
C ALA A 204 -8.48 45.75 48.85
N MET A 205 -9.12 45.22 49.91
CA MET A 205 -10.08 45.96 50.72
C MET A 205 -9.35 46.99 51.62
N PRO A 206 -9.95 48.15 51.91
CA PRO A 206 -9.38 49.12 52.84
C PRO A 206 -9.53 48.66 54.30
N ALA A 207 -8.53 49.00 55.11
CA ALA A 207 -8.43 48.65 56.53
C ALA A 207 -9.57 49.29 57.37
N PRO A 208 -10.07 48.61 58.42
CA PRO A 208 -11.01 49.22 59.35
C PRO A 208 -10.28 50.20 60.28
N MET A 209 -10.88 51.39 60.44
CA MET A 209 -10.51 52.36 61.46
C MET A 209 -10.61 51.72 62.86
N LYS A 210 -9.57 51.89 63.67
CA LYS A 210 -9.66 51.69 65.12
C LYS A 210 -10.17 52.98 65.75
N MET A 211 -11.29 52.87 66.46
CA MET A 211 -11.67 53.81 67.50
C MET A 211 -10.98 53.39 68.81
N GLU A 212 -10.69 54.40 69.62
CA GLU A 212 -10.06 54.41 70.96
C GLU A 212 -8.52 54.52 71.01
#